data_AF-A0A7R9KFT7-F1
#
_entry.id   AF-A0A7R9KFT7-F1
#
_cell.length_a   1.000
_cell.length_b   1.000
_cell.length_c   1.000
_cell.angle_alpha   90.00
_cell.angle_beta   90.00
_cell.angle_gamma   90.00
#
_symmetry.space_group_name_H-M   'P 1'
#
loop_
_entity.id
_entity.type
_entity.pdbx_description
1 polymer ?
#
loop_
_entity_poly.entity_id
_entity_poly.type
_entity_poly.pdbx_seq_one_letter_code
_entity_poly.pdbx_strand_id
1 'polypeptide(L)'
;MTRKPKVKLSVSPDYPLPPELRQHDCGTHPYVRGLTSHRWADERRHRLHHPVIMFVALILAFIRSIFGYLMPRDRQLAIYVGDYPYFLNVKAQLNLAQVTHSLFGMLALLYYRYLFYKKKYPFPEAPIRLMGGAVTPRSVGLFDEAVIIEMCKSAKFRFNHTKRSTNAFGLIVFVFCLLPVHLGANDWSLFPIYFPWCVINGLAYRYGFNISHWTYTYFFLARMKQTRLMINAQYVKYGVFTITSYLRVVSSVAEEAKKAYKPLNKLQITLKQNSSLCRLKLMAFIEKVGKKDDLPIDRTCEWPQTPKSGYIFNQLHRAKYIDNWLFT
;
A
#
# COMPACT_ATOMS: atom_id res chain seq x y z
N MET A 1 -6.19 14.93 36.85
CA MET A 1 -6.64 13.67 36.20
C MET A 1 -6.69 12.57 37.25
N THR A 2 -7.88 12.24 37.76
CA THR A 2 -8.08 11.12 38.68
C THR A 2 -8.05 9.80 37.89
N ARG A 3 -7.07 8.92 38.18
CA ARG A 3 -7.03 7.58 37.57
C ARG A 3 -8.22 6.80 38.10
N LYS A 4 -9.13 6.37 37.21
CA LYS A 4 -10.20 5.43 37.56
C LYS A 4 -9.56 4.19 38.23
N PRO A 5 -10.13 3.69 39.34
CA PRO A 5 -9.60 2.50 40.00
C PRO A 5 -9.56 1.33 39.01
N LYS A 6 -8.46 0.57 39.02
CA LYS A 6 -8.31 -0.64 38.21
C LYS A 6 -9.32 -1.67 38.74
N VAL A 7 -10.46 -1.81 38.04
CA VAL A 7 -11.41 -2.90 38.30
C VAL A 7 -10.66 -4.22 38.11
N LYS A 8 -10.60 -5.04 39.17
CA LYS A 8 -10.04 -6.39 39.09
C LYS A 8 -11.03 -7.24 38.31
N LEU A 9 -10.73 -7.48 37.04
CA LEU A 9 -11.51 -8.38 36.18
C LEU A 9 -11.37 -9.79 36.76
N SER A 10 -12.48 -10.37 37.21
CA SER A 10 -12.56 -11.79 37.53
C SER A 10 -13.31 -12.54 36.43
N VAL A 11 -12.77 -13.67 35.99
CA VAL A 11 -13.36 -14.52 34.96
C VAL A 11 -13.40 -15.95 35.48
N SER A 12 -14.60 -16.52 35.57
CA SER A 12 -14.77 -17.94 35.85
C SER A 12 -14.85 -18.74 34.53
N PRO A 13 -14.15 -19.89 34.41
CA PRO A 13 -14.23 -20.76 33.24
C PRO A 13 -15.63 -21.34 32.96
N ASP A 14 -16.48 -21.35 33.98
CA ASP A 14 -17.82 -21.96 33.94
C ASP A 14 -18.90 -21.01 33.45
N TYR A 15 -18.61 -19.72 33.41
CA TYR A 15 -19.55 -18.70 32.99
C TYR A 15 -19.10 -18.08 31.67
N PRO A 16 -20.04 -17.58 30.84
CA PRO A 16 -19.70 -16.79 29.66
C PRO A 16 -18.81 -15.60 30.04
N LEU A 17 -17.93 -15.18 29.12
CA LEU A 17 -17.03 -14.04 29.35
C LEU A 17 -17.81 -12.81 29.86
N PRO A 18 -17.25 -11.99 30.75
CA PRO A 18 -17.90 -10.75 31.15
C PRO A 18 -17.90 -9.74 29.99
N PRO A 19 -18.90 -8.83 29.90
CA PRO A 19 -19.07 -7.91 28.76
C PRO A 19 -17.82 -7.10 28.38
N GLU A 20 -16.98 -6.75 29.35
CA GLU A 20 -15.76 -5.97 29.14
C GLU A 20 -14.71 -6.71 28.28
N LEU A 21 -14.74 -8.05 28.34
CA LEU A 21 -13.87 -8.96 27.60
C LEU A 21 -14.52 -9.50 26.33
N ARG A 22 -15.84 -9.36 26.18
CA ARG A 22 -16.56 -9.76 24.96
C ARG A 22 -16.18 -8.88 23.78
N GLN A 23 -16.21 -9.50 22.61
CA GLN A 23 -16.10 -8.85 21.33
C GLN A 23 -17.38 -9.17 20.55
N HIS A 24 -18.42 -8.35 20.75
CA HIS A 24 -19.79 -8.62 20.26
C HIS A 24 -19.86 -8.94 18.76
N ASP A 25 -19.02 -8.29 17.95
CA ASP A 25 -19.04 -8.44 16.48
C ASP A 25 -18.04 -9.51 15.98
N CYS A 26 -17.41 -10.27 16.88
CA CYS A 26 -16.36 -11.23 16.51
C CYS A 26 -16.85 -12.28 15.51
N GLY A 27 -18.12 -12.66 15.63
CA GLY A 27 -18.76 -13.58 14.71
C GLY A 27 -18.97 -12.94 13.32
N THR A 28 -19.50 -11.73 13.27
CA THR A 28 -20.00 -11.14 12.04
C THR A 28 -18.90 -10.54 11.18
N HIS A 29 -17.73 -10.26 11.75
CA HIS A 29 -16.58 -9.70 11.07
C HIS A 29 -16.24 -10.37 9.72
N PRO A 30 -16.10 -11.71 9.57
CA PRO A 30 -15.75 -12.29 8.28
C PRO A 30 -16.81 -12.03 7.20
N TYR A 31 -18.08 -12.00 7.59
CA TYR A 31 -19.17 -11.65 6.70
C TYR A 31 -19.15 -10.17 6.34
N VAL A 32 -19.13 -9.28 7.33
CA VAL A 32 -19.16 -7.82 7.13
C VAL A 32 -17.97 -7.33 6.32
N ARG A 33 -16.82 -8.01 6.46
CA ARG A 33 -15.56 -7.69 5.77
C ARG A 33 -15.39 -8.42 4.43
N GLY A 34 -16.39 -9.17 3.98
CA GLY A 34 -16.37 -9.80 2.65
C GLY A 34 -15.46 -11.02 2.50
N LEU A 35 -15.03 -11.63 3.60
CA LEU A 35 -14.17 -12.83 3.56
C LEU A 35 -14.98 -14.09 3.26
N THR A 36 -16.16 -14.21 3.84
CA THR A 36 -17.04 -15.39 3.69
C THR A 36 -18.45 -14.98 3.29
N SER A 37 -19.18 -15.86 2.61
CA SER A 37 -20.61 -15.64 2.34
C SER A 37 -21.51 -16.14 3.47
N HIS A 38 -20.97 -16.83 4.49
CA HIS A 38 -21.72 -17.24 5.67
C HIS A 38 -22.13 -16.05 6.52
N ARG A 39 -23.41 -15.98 6.90
CA ARG A 39 -23.98 -14.99 7.82
C ARG A 39 -24.33 -15.68 9.13
N TRP A 40 -23.88 -15.14 10.26
CA TRP A 40 -24.14 -15.71 11.59
C TRP A 40 -25.14 -14.94 12.44
N ALA A 41 -25.39 -13.68 12.10
CA ALA A 41 -26.35 -12.83 12.80
C ALA A 41 -27.02 -11.89 11.79
N ASP A 42 -27.97 -11.09 12.26
CA ASP A 42 -28.75 -10.19 11.41
C ASP A 42 -27.99 -8.98 10.86
N GLU A 43 -26.67 -8.95 10.99
CA GLU A 43 -25.85 -7.90 10.41
C GLU A 43 -25.92 -7.85 8.88
N ARG A 44 -25.91 -6.62 8.37
CA ARG A 44 -25.89 -6.31 6.94
C ARG A 44 -24.47 -5.97 6.50
N ARG A 45 -24.03 -6.59 5.41
CA ARG A 45 -22.76 -6.26 4.75
C ARG A 45 -22.89 -4.95 3.97
N HIS A 46 -21.91 -4.07 4.11
CA HIS A 46 -21.79 -2.89 3.24
C HIS A 46 -21.47 -3.31 1.80
N ARG A 47 -22.11 -2.69 0.81
CA ARG A 47 -21.98 -3.07 -0.61
C ARG A 47 -20.53 -3.18 -1.09
N LEU A 48 -19.67 -2.24 -0.72
CA LEU A 48 -18.23 -2.28 -1.08
C LEU A 48 -17.47 -3.51 -0.57
N HIS A 49 -17.91 -4.14 0.52
CA HIS A 49 -17.30 -5.38 1.03
C HIS A 49 -17.94 -6.63 0.40
N HIS A 50 -18.68 -6.49 -0.70
CA HIS A 50 -19.18 -7.65 -1.43
C HIS A 50 -17.99 -8.42 -2.06
N PRO A 51 -17.89 -9.75 -1.88
CA PRO A 51 -16.75 -10.54 -2.35
C PRO A 51 -16.47 -10.36 -3.84
N VAL A 52 -17.52 -10.23 -4.66
CA VAL A 52 -17.38 -9.98 -6.11
C VAL A 52 -16.74 -8.62 -6.38
N ILE A 53 -17.14 -7.57 -5.66
CA ILE A 53 -16.56 -6.22 -5.84
C ILE A 53 -15.10 -6.22 -5.38
N MET A 54 -14.80 -6.90 -4.27
CA MET A 54 -13.42 -7.06 -3.79
C MET A 54 -12.56 -7.80 -4.82
N PHE A 55 -13.08 -8.89 -5.39
CA PHE A 55 -12.41 -9.67 -6.42
C PHE A 55 -12.16 -8.83 -7.68
N VAL A 56 -13.16 -8.06 -8.15
CA VAL A 56 -13.02 -7.15 -9.30
C VAL A 56 -11.95 -6.07 -9.06
N ALA A 57 -11.91 -5.47 -7.88
CA ALA A 57 -10.85 -4.51 -7.56
C ALA A 57 -9.45 -5.15 -7.57
N LEU A 58 -9.32 -6.37 -7.03
CA LEU A 58 -8.06 -7.11 -7.01
C LEU A 58 -7.61 -7.55 -8.41
N ILE A 59 -8.51 -8.02 -9.26
CA ILE A 59 -8.16 -8.43 -10.63
C ILE A 59 -7.76 -7.22 -11.50
N LEU A 60 -8.45 -6.09 -11.37
CA LEU A 60 -8.08 -4.86 -12.07
C LEU A 60 -6.69 -4.38 -11.64
N ALA A 61 -6.40 -4.39 -10.34
CA ALA A 61 -5.09 -4.03 -9.84
C ALA A 61 -3.99 -5.03 -10.25
N PHE A 62 -4.31 -6.32 -10.31
CA PHE A 62 -3.41 -7.38 -10.77
C PHE A 62 -3.04 -7.19 -12.25
N ILE A 63 -4.03 -7.05 -13.14
CA ILE A 63 -3.81 -6.83 -14.57
C ILE A 63 -3.01 -5.53 -14.80
N ARG A 64 -3.42 -4.44 -14.15
CA ARG A 64 -2.72 -3.15 -14.21
C ARG A 64 -1.26 -3.29 -13.79
N SER A 65 -0.97 -4.02 -12.71
CA SER A 65 0.40 -4.20 -12.24
C SER A 65 1.23 -5.13 -13.13
N ILE A 66 0.64 -6.12 -13.80
CA ILE A 66 1.35 -6.90 -14.82
C ILE A 66 1.71 -6.00 -16.00
N PHE A 67 0.74 -5.23 -16.51
CA PHE A 67 0.99 -4.29 -17.60
C PHE A 67 2.04 -3.26 -17.19
N GLY A 68 1.89 -2.67 -16.02
CA GLY A 68 2.86 -1.75 -15.43
C GLY A 68 4.23 -2.37 -15.24
N TYR A 69 4.36 -3.67 -15.00
CA TYR A 69 5.65 -4.34 -14.92
C TYR A 69 6.30 -4.54 -16.30
N LEU A 70 5.52 -4.97 -17.29
CA LEU A 70 6.01 -5.35 -18.63
C LEU A 70 6.21 -4.16 -19.58
N MET A 71 5.47 -3.07 -19.39
CA MET A 71 5.49 -1.96 -20.33
C MET A 71 6.88 -1.28 -20.37
N PRO A 72 7.26 -0.62 -21.48
CA PRO A 72 8.48 0.19 -21.54
C PRO A 72 8.41 1.38 -20.56
N ARG A 73 9.55 2.06 -20.34
CA ARG A 73 9.59 3.28 -19.51
C ARG A 73 9.05 4.48 -20.31
N ASP A 74 7.75 4.49 -20.57
CA ASP A 74 7.04 5.59 -21.22
C ASP A 74 6.19 6.37 -20.22
N ARG A 75 6.33 7.70 -20.22
CA ARG A 75 5.63 8.59 -19.29
C ARG A 75 4.14 8.67 -19.60
N GLN A 76 3.75 8.84 -20.87
CA GLN A 76 2.33 8.99 -21.24
C GLN A 76 1.58 7.70 -20.92
N LEU A 77 2.15 6.55 -21.26
CA LEU A 77 1.57 5.25 -20.96
C LEU A 77 1.43 5.02 -19.44
N ALA A 78 2.43 5.42 -18.65
CA ALA A 78 2.36 5.35 -17.19
C ALA A 78 1.22 6.19 -16.61
N ILE A 79 0.87 7.32 -17.23
CA ILE A 79 -0.29 8.13 -16.82
C ILE A 79 -1.59 7.39 -17.16
N TYR A 80 -1.74 6.92 -18.40
CA TYR A 80 -2.96 6.24 -18.85
C TYR A 80 -3.30 5.00 -18.02
N VAL A 81 -2.27 4.26 -17.59
CA VAL A 81 -2.42 3.03 -16.79
C VAL A 81 -2.37 3.30 -15.28
N GLY A 82 -2.16 4.54 -14.87
CA GLY A 82 -2.10 4.91 -13.46
C GLY A 82 -0.92 4.25 -12.73
N ASP A 83 0.23 4.10 -13.39
CA ASP A 83 1.42 3.46 -12.84
C ASP A 83 2.22 4.40 -11.93
N TYR A 84 1.67 4.70 -10.76
CA TYR A 84 2.37 5.52 -9.74
C TYR A 84 3.81 5.04 -9.41
N PRO A 85 4.15 3.74 -9.42
CA PRO A 85 5.52 3.27 -9.22
C PRO A 85 6.54 3.79 -10.23
N TYR A 86 6.11 4.09 -11.46
CA TYR A 86 6.96 4.68 -12.50
C TYR A 86 7.54 6.02 -12.02
N PHE A 87 6.69 6.88 -11.47
CA PHE A 87 7.08 8.23 -11.01
C PHE A 87 7.93 8.23 -9.74
N LEU A 88 7.94 7.11 -9.01
CA LEU A 88 8.79 6.91 -7.84
C LEU A 88 10.12 6.21 -8.18
N ASN A 89 10.38 5.92 -9.47
CA ASN A 89 11.54 5.15 -9.93
C ASN A 89 11.67 3.74 -9.30
N VAL A 90 10.56 3.16 -8.81
CA VAL A 90 10.50 1.82 -8.18
C VAL A 90 9.46 0.91 -8.85
N LYS A 91 9.35 1.08 -10.17
CA LYS A 91 8.38 0.41 -11.06
C LYS A 91 8.32 -1.10 -10.86
N ALA A 92 9.46 -1.78 -10.96
CA ALA A 92 9.52 -3.24 -10.90
C ALA A 92 9.10 -3.77 -9.53
N GLN A 93 9.62 -3.16 -8.46
CA GLN A 93 9.43 -3.63 -7.08
C GLN A 93 7.98 -3.48 -6.64
N LEU A 94 7.37 -2.30 -6.83
CA LEU A 94 6.00 -2.08 -6.39
C LEU A 94 4.98 -2.80 -7.27
N ASN A 95 5.21 -2.91 -8.59
CA ASN A 95 4.30 -3.69 -9.43
C ASN A 95 4.37 -5.19 -9.11
N LEU A 96 5.56 -5.76 -8.91
CA LEU A 96 5.69 -7.16 -8.50
C LEU A 96 5.05 -7.43 -7.14
N ALA A 97 5.26 -6.53 -6.17
CA ALA A 97 4.62 -6.61 -4.86
C ALA A 97 3.09 -6.59 -4.98
N GLN A 98 2.54 -5.71 -5.83
CA GLN A 98 1.11 -5.60 -6.05
C GLN A 98 0.52 -6.80 -6.80
N VAL A 99 1.25 -7.38 -7.77
CA VAL A 99 0.87 -8.65 -8.43
C VAL A 99 0.74 -9.75 -7.38
N THR A 100 1.76 -9.92 -6.54
CA THR A 100 1.81 -10.96 -5.51
C THR A 100 0.67 -10.78 -4.49
N HIS A 101 0.50 -9.56 -4.01
CA HIS A 101 -0.53 -9.21 -3.04
C HIS A 101 -1.95 -9.42 -3.59
N SER A 102 -2.19 -9.00 -4.84
CA SER A 102 -3.50 -9.16 -5.48
C SER A 102 -3.81 -10.63 -5.77
N LEU A 103 -2.81 -11.39 -6.23
CA LEU A 103 -2.94 -12.84 -6.45
C LEU A 103 -3.29 -13.58 -5.16
N PHE A 104 -2.58 -13.27 -4.07
CA PHE A 104 -2.89 -13.85 -2.76
C PHE A 104 -4.33 -13.53 -2.33
N GLY A 105 -4.76 -12.27 -2.46
CA GLY A 105 -6.13 -11.85 -2.14
C GLY A 105 -7.18 -12.60 -2.95
N MET A 106 -6.97 -12.74 -4.26
CA MET A 106 -7.88 -13.48 -5.16
C MET A 106 -7.98 -14.95 -4.77
N LEU A 107 -6.83 -15.62 -4.57
CA LEU A 107 -6.78 -17.04 -4.18
C LEU A 107 -7.48 -17.27 -2.83
N ALA A 108 -7.27 -16.37 -1.86
CA ALA A 108 -7.93 -16.45 -0.56
C ALA A 108 -9.45 -16.28 -0.67
N LEU A 109 -9.94 -15.33 -1.49
CA LEU A 109 -11.39 -15.17 -1.73
C LEU A 109 -11.99 -16.42 -2.41
N LEU A 110 -11.30 -16.97 -3.41
CA LEU A 110 -11.72 -18.20 -4.09
C LEU A 110 -11.74 -19.39 -3.11
N TYR A 111 -10.74 -19.51 -2.26
CA TYR A 111 -10.68 -20.53 -1.22
C TYR A 111 -11.84 -20.42 -0.23
N TYR A 112 -12.15 -19.21 0.26
CA TYR A 112 -13.29 -19.00 1.16
C TYR A 112 -14.63 -19.25 0.49
N ARG A 113 -14.75 -18.91 -0.80
CA ARG A 113 -15.93 -19.22 -1.59
C ARG A 113 -16.08 -20.73 -1.78
N TYR A 114 -14.99 -21.44 -2.06
CA TYR A 114 -14.97 -22.90 -2.15
C TYR A 114 -15.43 -23.57 -0.84
N LEU A 115 -14.89 -23.12 0.29
CA LEU A 115 -15.29 -23.62 1.61
C LEU A 115 -16.78 -23.36 1.90
N PHE A 116 -17.28 -22.18 1.52
CA PHE A 116 -18.71 -21.87 1.59
C PHE A 116 -19.56 -22.89 0.84
N TYR A 117 -19.21 -23.23 -0.41
CA TYR A 117 -19.94 -24.24 -1.19
C TYR A 117 -19.86 -25.64 -0.60
N LYS A 118 -18.74 -25.99 0.04
CA LYS A 118 -18.59 -27.26 0.76
C LYS A 118 -19.27 -27.28 2.13
N LYS A 119 -20.01 -26.23 2.51
CA LYS A 119 -20.61 -26.04 3.84
C LYS A 119 -19.58 -26.20 4.97
N LYS A 120 -18.31 -25.88 4.68
CA LYS A 120 -17.21 -25.88 5.64
C LYS A 120 -16.94 -24.46 6.09
N TYR A 121 -16.76 -24.28 7.40
CA TYR A 121 -16.46 -22.96 7.93
C TYR A 121 -14.94 -22.68 7.85
N PRO A 122 -14.50 -21.55 7.27
CA PRO A 122 -13.08 -21.26 7.08
C PRO A 122 -12.32 -20.86 8.34
N PHE A 123 -13.04 -20.57 9.42
CA PHE A 123 -12.45 -20.12 10.68
C PHE A 123 -12.83 -21.07 11.83
N PRO A 124 -12.10 -21.10 12.93
CA PRO A 124 -12.48 -21.92 14.06
C PRO A 124 -13.71 -21.31 14.75
N GLU A 125 -14.84 -22.02 14.74
CA GLU A 125 -16.10 -21.50 15.31
C GLU A 125 -16.00 -21.33 16.84
N ALA A 126 -15.39 -22.29 17.54
CA ALA A 126 -15.39 -22.32 19.00
C ALA A 126 -14.65 -21.12 19.64
N PRO A 127 -13.43 -20.73 19.22
CA PRO A 127 -12.76 -19.53 19.71
C PRO A 127 -13.54 -18.24 19.39
N ILE A 128 -14.19 -18.18 18.23
CA ILE A 128 -14.97 -17.00 17.84
C ILE A 128 -16.22 -16.87 18.71
N ARG A 129 -16.94 -17.97 18.94
CA ARG A 129 -18.11 -18.01 19.83
C ARG A 129 -17.74 -17.70 21.27
N LEU A 130 -16.58 -18.17 21.73
CA LEU A 130 -16.06 -17.80 23.05
C LEU A 130 -15.84 -16.30 23.13
N MET A 131 -15.11 -15.71 22.17
CA MET A 131 -14.84 -14.27 22.13
C MET A 131 -16.12 -13.43 22.04
N GLY A 132 -17.17 -13.94 21.39
CA GLY A 132 -18.50 -13.33 21.38
C GLY A 132 -19.28 -13.48 22.69
N GLY A 133 -18.81 -14.29 23.63
CA GLY A 133 -19.50 -14.61 24.88
C GLY A 133 -20.67 -15.58 24.72
N ALA A 134 -20.73 -16.31 23.59
CA ALA A 134 -21.80 -17.27 23.30
C ALA A 134 -21.55 -18.67 23.90
N VAL A 135 -20.32 -18.97 24.31
CA VAL A 135 -19.94 -20.22 24.98
C VAL A 135 -18.96 -19.92 26.13
N THR A 136 -18.82 -20.87 27.05
CA THR A 136 -17.94 -20.73 28.22
C THR A 136 -16.49 -21.03 27.88
N PRO A 137 -15.49 -20.48 28.61
CA PRO A 137 -14.10 -20.87 28.42
C PRO A 137 -13.86 -22.38 28.59
N ARG A 138 -14.54 -23.02 29.56
CA ARG A 138 -14.42 -24.46 29.80
C ARG A 138 -14.82 -25.28 28.56
N SER A 139 -15.88 -24.89 27.84
CA SER A 139 -16.35 -25.66 26.67
C SER A 139 -15.34 -25.68 25.51
N VAL A 140 -14.37 -24.76 25.48
CA VAL A 140 -13.28 -24.76 24.50
C VAL A 140 -11.97 -25.32 25.05
N GLY A 141 -11.97 -25.77 26.32
CA GLY A 141 -10.82 -26.33 27.03
C GLY A 141 -9.90 -25.30 27.66
N LEU A 142 -10.41 -24.11 28.02
CA LEU A 142 -9.68 -23.10 28.77
C LEU A 142 -10.12 -23.12 30.24
N PHE A 143 -9.18 -23.35 31.15
CA PHE A 143 -9.43 -23.48 32.59
C PHE A 143 -8.75 -22.39 33.42
N ASP A 144 -7.64 -21.83 32.91
CA ASP A 144 -6.84 -20.81 33.61
C ASP A 144 -7.41 -19.41 33.33
N GLU A 145 -7.88 -18.74 34.39
CA GLU A 145 -8.42 -17.38 34.37
C GLU A 145 -7.43 -16.36 33.78
N ALA A 146 -6.15 -16.42 34.18
CA ALA A 146 -5.14 -15.49 33.70
C ALA A 146 -4.92 -15.65 32.19
N VAL A 147 -4.91 -16.90 31.71
CA VAL A 147 -4.81 -17.20 30.27
C VAL A 147 -6.03 -16.68 29.52
N ILE A 148 -7.24 -16.89 30.05
CA ILE A 148 -8.48 -16.41 29.41
C ILE A 148 -8.44 -14.87 29.27
N ILE A 149 -8.06 -14.16 30.34
CA ILE A 149 -7.99 -12.70 30.35
C ILE A 149 -6.93 -12.20 29.34
N GLU A 150 -5.73 -12.78 29.35
CA GLU A 150 -4.65 -12.42 28.43
C GLU A 150 -5.06 -12.65 26.97
N MET A 151 -5.70 -13.79 26.70
CA MET A 151 -6.21 -14.17 25.39
C MET A 151 -7.26 -13.18 24.89
N CYS A 152 -8.24 -12.83 25.73
CA CYS A 152 -9.29 -11.88 25.35
C CYS A 152 -8.72 -10.49 25.07
N LYS A 153 -7.79 -10.01 25.91
CA LYS A 153 -7.10 -8.74 25.70
C LYS A 153 -6.28 -8.74 24.40
N SER A 154 -5.55 -9.81 24.14
CA SER A 154 -4.74 -9.98 22.92
C SER A 154 -5.61 -10.01 21.67
N ALA A 155 -6.71 -10.76 21.69
CA ALA A 155 -7.66 -10.82 20.59
C ALA A 155 -8.31 -9.46 20.33
N LYS A 156 -8.76 -8.76 21.37
CA LYS A 156 -9.34 -7.41 21.27
C LYS A 156 -8.34 -6.41 20.68
N PHE A 157 -7.09 -6.45 21.13
CA PHE A 157 -6.01 -5.65 20.54
C PHE A 157 -5.84 -5.95 19.06
N ARG A 158 -5.76 -7.24 18.67
CA ARG A 158 -5.57 -7.66 17.28
C ARG A 158 -6.73 -7.27 16.38
N PHE A 159 -7.98 -7.45 16.81
CA PHE A 159 -9.14 -7.01 16.03
C PHE A 159 -9.13 -5.50 15.79
N ASN A 160 -8.81 -4.72 16.83
CA ASN A 160 -8.71 -3.27 16.72
C ASN A 160 -7.54 -2.85 15.81
N HIS A 161 -6.39 -3.50 15.94
CA HIS A 161 -5.23 -3.27 15.09
C HIS A 161 -5.57 -3.59 13.63
N THR A 162 -6.09 -4.78 13.33
CA THR A 162 -6.51 -5.17 11.98
C THR A 162 -7.50 -4.17 11.39
N LYS A 163 -8.54 -3.77 12.14
CA LYS A 163 -9.52 -2.77 11.68
C LYS A 163 -8.88 -1.42 11.33
N ARG A 164 -7.95 -0.93 12.16
CA ARG A 164 -7.24 0.34 11.94
C ARG A 164 -6.28 0.24 10.76
N SER A 165 -5.43 -0.79 10.73
CA SER A 165 -4.40 -1.00 9.71
C SER A 165 -5.00 -1.17 8.33
N THR A 166 -6.08 -1.95 8.18
CA THR A 166 -6.77 -2.10 6.88
C THR A 166 -7.27 -0.76 6.32
N ASN A 167 -7.84 0.10 7.16
CA ASN A 167 -8.32 1.42 6.70
C ASN A 167 -7.16 2.38 6.44
N ALA A 168 -6.14 2.40 7.31
CA ALA A 168 -4.98 3.26 7.18
C ALA A 168 -4.19 2.96 5.90
N PHE A 169 -3.91 1.68 5.61
CA PHE A 169 -3.15 1.30 4.41
C PHE A 169 -3.88 1.66 3.11
N GLY A 170 -5.20 1.47 3.04
CA GLY A 170 -5.98 1.88 1.86
C GLY A 170 -5.88 3.39 1.61
N LEU A 171 -5.99 4.19 2.68
CA LEU A 171 -5.86 5.65 2.60
C LEU A 171 -4.44 6.09 2.22
N ILE A 172 -3.43 5.48 2.85
CA ILE A 172 -2.02 5.75 2.54
C ILE A 172 -1.77 5.51 1.06
N VAL A 173 -2.13 4.34 0.52
CA VAL A 173 -1.91 4.04 -0.90
C VAL A 173 -2.66 5.02 -1.80
N PHE A 174 -3.91 5.34 -1.48
CA PHE A 174 -4.66 6.33 -2.24
C PHE A 174 -3.94 7.68 -2.31
N VAL A 175 -3.44 8.19 -1.17
CA VAL A 175 -2.68 9.46 -1.11
C VAL A 175 -1.35 9.36 -1.85
N PHE A 176 -0.63 8.24 -1.71
CA PHE A 176 0.63 8.01 -2.43
C PHE A 176 0.43 7.92 -3.93
N CYS A 177 -0.69 7.36 -4.39
CA CYS A 177 -1.04 7.40 -5.80
C CYS A 177 -1.25 8.83 -6.28
N LEU A 178 -1.79 9.76 -5.48
CA LEU A 178 -1.96 11.16 -5.90
C LEU A 178 -0.65 11.97 -5.99
N LEU A 179 0.41 11.53 -5.30
CA LEU A 179 1.66 12.27 -5.17
C LEU A 179 2.35 12.60 -6.52
N PRO A 180 2.41 11.69 -7.51
CA PRO A 180 2.98 11.97 -8.83
C PRO A 180 2.25 13.06 -9.62
N VAL A 181 0.94 13.21 -9.43
CA VAL A 181 0.17 14.30 -10.07
C VAL A 181 0.66 15.65 -9.58
N HIS A 182 0.92 15.76 -8.27
CA HIS A 182 1.47 16.97 -7.65
C HIS A 182 2.95 17.20 -7.96
N LEU A 183 3.76 16.15 -8.12
CA LEU A 183 5.22 16.28 -8.23
C LEU A 183 5.77 16.26 -9.66
N GLY A 184 5.07 15.70 -10.63
CA GLY A 184 5.64 15.46 -11.95
C GLY A 184 4.69 15.62 -13.13
N ALA A 185 3.37 15.59 -12.93
CA ALA A 185 2.44 15.67 -14.05
C ALA A 185 2.16 17.11 -14.49
N ASN A 186 1.98 18.09 -13.59
CA ASN A 186 1.55 19.49 -13.80
C ASN A 186 0.35 19.72 -14.75
N ASP A 187 -0.17 18.67 -15.37
CA ASP A 187 -1.26 18.69 -16.31
C ASP A 187 -2.49 18.11 -15.64
N TRP A 188 -3.32 19.02 -15.11
CA TRP A 188 -4.59 18.68 -14.48
C TRP A 188 -5.57 18.02 -15.45
N SER A 189 -5.38 18.11 -16.78
CA SER A 189 -6.22 17.42 -17.76
C SER A 189 -6.12 15.89 -17.66
N LEU A 190 -5.03 15.38 -17.08
CA LEU A 190 -4.78 13.95 -16.88
C LEU A 190 -5.36 13.42 -15.56
N PHE A 191 -5.80 14.32 -14.66
CA PHE A 191 -6.40 13.95 -13.38
C PHE A 191 -7.63 13.03 -13.50
N PRO A 192 -8.59 13.27 -14.42
CA PRO A 192 -9.76 12.41 -14.59
C PRO A 192 -9.41 10.99 -15.04
N ILE A 193 -8.31 10.81 -15.76
CA ILE A 193 -7.82 9.50 -16.22
C ILE A 193 -7.11 8.76 -15.08
N TYR A 194 -6.34 9.50 -14.29
CA TYR A 194 -5.47 8.95 -13.26
C TYR A 194 -6.18 8.70 -11.91
N PHE A 195 -7.16 9.53 -11.56
CA PHE A 195 -7.90 9.42 -10.30
C PHE A 195 -8.64 8.08 -10.11
N PRO A 196 -9.33 7.52 -11.12
CA PRO A 196 -9.95 6.20 -11.01
C PRO A 196 -8.94 5.11 -10.61
N TRP A 197 -7.71 5.17 -11.13
CA TRP A 197 -6.64 4.23 -10.76
C TRP A 197 -6.19 4.41 -9.31
N CYS A 198 -6.17 5.63 -8.78
CA CYS A 198 -5.89 5.87 -7.37
C CYS A 198 -6.94 5.20 -6.48
N VAL A 199 -8.22 5.32 -6.86
CA VAL A 199 -9.34 4.68 -6.14
C VAL A 199 -9.24 3.16 -6.23
N ILE A 200 -9.03 2.60 -7.42
CA ILE A 200 -8.88 1.14 -7.62
C ILE A 200 -7.71 0.60 -6.79
N ASN A 201 -6.55 1.26 -6.84
CA ASN A 201 -5.39 0.85 -6.04
C ASN A 201 -5.68 0.94 -4.54
N GLY A 202 -6.24 2.07 -4.06
CA GLY A 202 -6.60 2.22 -2.64
C GLY A 202 -7.58 1.13 -2.16
N LEU A 203 -8.58 0.80 -2.97
CA LEU A 203 -9.52 -0.29 -2.70
C LEU A 203 -8.85 -1.66 -2.74
N ALA A 204 -8.05 -1.96 -3.77
CA ALA A 204 -7.35 -3.24 -3.89
C ALA A 204 -6.40 -3.48 -2.72
N TYR A 205 -5.63 -2.47 -2.31
CA TYR A 205 -4.80 -2.55 -1.11
C TYR A 205 -5.62 -2.73 0.15
N ARG A 206 -6.68 -1.95 0.33
CA ARG A 206 -7.61 -2.13 1.46
C ARG A 206 -8.14 -3.56 1.51
N TYR A 207 -8.59 -4.12 0.39
CA TYR A 207 -9.17 -5.46 0.35
C TYR A 207 -8.14 -6.56 0.56
N GLY A 208 -6.97 -6.49 -0.07
CA GLY A 208 -5.92 -7.49 0.15
C GLY A 208 -5.34 -7.43 1.57
N PHE A 209 -5.18 -6.23 2.16
CA PHE A 209 -4.82 -6.09 3.57
C PHE A 209 -5.93 -6.60 4.49
N ASN A 210 -7.20 -6.30 4.19
CA ASN A 210 -8.34 -6.84 4.92
C ASN A 210 -8.30 -8.37 4.91
N ILE A 211 -8.19 -9.00 3.74
CA ILE A 211 -8.12 -10.45 3.62
C ILE A 211 -6.95 -11.00 4.43
N SER A 212 -5.72 -10.59 4.13
CA SER A 212 -4.53 -11.10 4.81
C SER A 212 -4.56 -10.93 6.33
N HIS A 213 -4.92 -9.74 6.83
CA HIS A 213 -4.88 -9.47 8.27
C HIS A 213 -6.00 -10.16 9.04
N TRP A 214 -7.20 -10.24 8.47
CA TRP A 214 -8.29 -10.98 9.11
C TRP A 214 -8.03 -12.48 9.06
N THR A 215 -7.59 -13.02 7.93
CA THR A 215 -7.15 -14.42 7.82
C THR A 215 -6.12 -14.74 8.89
N TYR A 216 -5.09 -13.91 9.03
CA TYR A 216 -4.06 -14.07 10.05
C TYR A 216 -4.63 -13.96 11.47
N THR A 217 -5.52 -12.99 11.72
CA THR A 217 -6.16 -12.81 13.03
C THR A 217 -6.92 -14.07 13.42
N TYR A 218 -7.69 -14.68 12.51
CA TYR A 218 -8.41 -15.91 12.80
C TYR A 218 -7.52 -17.14 12.92
N PHE A 219 -6.46 -17.25 12.11
CA PHE A 219 -5.46 -18.31 12.30
C PHE A 219 -4.74 -18.19 13.65
N PHE A 220 -4.43 -16.98 14.09
CA PHE A 220 -3.92 -16.74 15.44
C PHE A 220 -4.90 -17.27 16.48
N LEU A 221 -6.19 -16.90 16.37
CA LEU A 221 -7.22 -17.36 17.32
C LEU A 221 -7.36 -18.90 17.32
N ALA A 222 -7.25 -19.54 16.15
CA ALA A 222 -7.28 -20.99 16.02
C ALA A 222 -6.14 -21.68 16.78
N ARG A 223 -4.94 -21.10 16.73
CA ARG A 223 -3.74 -21.66 17.33
C ARG A 223 -3.52 -21.24 18.79
N MET A 224 -4.38 -20.42 19.37
CA MET A 224 -4.27 -20.06 20.80
C MET A 224 -4.39 -21.28 21.72
N LYS A 225 -5.03 -22.37 21.27
CA LYS A 225 -5.08 -23.63 22.01
C LYS A 225 -3.73 -24.36 22.08
N GLN A 226 -2.78 -24.01 21.19
CA GLN A 226 -1.63 -24.86 20.87
C GLN A 226 -0.26 -24.14 20.94
N THR A 227 -0.19 -22.83 21.16
CA THR A 227 1.13 -22.15 21.17
C THR A 227 1.14 -20.84 21.96
N ARG A 228 1.83 -20.84 23.11
CA ARG A 228 1.98 -19.66 24.01
C ARG A 228 2.99 -18.61 23.51
N LEU A 229 3.90 -18.92 22.57
CA LEU A 229 5.08 -18.06 22.31
C LEU A 229 5.49 -17.84 20.84
N MET A 230 5.30 -18.80 19.92
CA MET A 230 5.90 -18.67 18.56
C MET A 230 5.21 -17.66 17.63
N ILE A 231 3.91 -17.40 17.81
CA ILE A 231 3.13 -16.61 16.84
C ILE A 231 3.29 -15.10 17.07
N ASN A 232 3.49 -14.67 18.32
CA ASN A 232 3.78 -13.26 18.62
C ASN A 232 5.13 -12.84 18.02
N ALA A 233 6.15 -13.69 18.12
CA ALA A 233 7.45 -13.44 17.50
C ALA A 233 7.36 -13.37 15.97
N GLN A 234 6.58 -14.25 15.33
CA GLN A 234 6.38 -14.18 13.88
C GLN A 234 5.57 -12.95 13.45
N TYR A 235 4.56 -12.52 14.22
CA TYR A 235 3.79 -11.31 13.90
C TYR A 235 4.62 -10.05 14.04
N VAL A 236 5.41 -9.95 15.12
CA VAL A 236 6.36 -8.85 15.29
C VAL A 236 7.40 -8.91 14.18
N LYS A 237 7.94 -10.08 13.84
CA LYS A 237 8.89 -10.23 12.72
C LYS A 237 8.28 -9.81 11.38
N TYR A 238 7.06 -10.23 11.06
CA TYR A 238 6.38 -9.83 9.82
C TYR A 238 6.01 -8.35 9.81
N GLY A 239 5.44 -7.82 10.90
CA GLY A 239 5.12 -6.41 11.02
C GLY A 239 6.36 -5.53 10.93
N VAL A 240 7.42 -5.88 11.66
CA VAL A 240 8.73 -5.22 11.58
C VAL A 240 9.29 -5.38 10.17
N PHE A 241 9.25 -6.57 9.56
CA PHE A 241 9.75 -6.76 8.19
C PHE A 241 8.99 -5.91 7.17
N THR A 242 7.66 -5.85 7.24
CA THR A 242 6.83 -5.02 6.34
C THR A 242 7.09 -3.54 6.57
N ILE A 243 7.12 -3.07 7.82
CA ILE A 243 7.45 -1.68 8.16
C ILE A 243 8.87 -1.33 7.73
N THR A 244 9.85 -2.19 8.00
CA THR A 244 11.26 -1.95 7.64
C THR A 244 11.45 -1.96 6.12
N SER A 245 10.77 -2.86 5.40
CA SER A 245 10.77 -2.89 3.93
C SER A 245 10.13 -1.63 3.37
N TYR A 246 9.00 -1.19 3.93
CA TYR A 246 8.35 0.05 3.53
C TYR A 246 9.22 1.28 3.82
N LEU A 247 9.82 1.37 5.01
CA LEU A 247 10.75 2.43 5.38
C LEU A 247 12.00 2.43 4.49
N ARG A 248 12.54 1.27 4.13
CA ARG A 248 13.66 1.18 3.17
C ARG A 248 13.26 1.70 1.80
N VAL A 249 12.06 1.37 1.32
CA VAL A 249 11.55 1.91 0.05
C VAL A 249 11.38 3.42 0.15
N VAL A 250 10.76 3.94 1.22
CA VAL A 250 10.58 5.39 1.44
C VAL A 250 11.94 6.10 1.52
N SER A 251 12.91 5.56 2.28
CA SER A 251 14.25 6.12 2.38
C SER A 251 15.01 6.06 1.05
N SER A 252 14.88 4.97 0.30
CA SER A 252 15.46 4.83 -1.05
C SER A 252 14.88 5.87 -2.00
N VAL A 253 13.56 6.05 -2.00
CA VAL A 253 12.86 7.08 -2.78
C VAL A 253 13.29 8.48 -2.35
N ALA A 254 13.44 8.73 -1.05
CA ALA A 254 13.90 10.02 -0.53
C ALA A 254 15.35 10.34 -0.93
N GLU A 255 16.25 9.36 -0.91
CA GLU A 255 17.64 9.53 -1.35
C GLU A 255 17.76 9.71 -2.86
N GLU A 256 17.01 8.96 -3.66
CA GLU A 256 16.89 9.18 -5.11
C GLU A 256 16.34 10.59 -5.42
N ALA A 257 15.30 11.03 -4.71
CA ALA A 257 14.75 12.38 -4.84
C ALA A 257 15.78 13.45 -4.47
N LYS A 258 16.54 13.29 -3.39
CA LYS A 258 17.65 14.20 -3.02
C LYS A 258 18.72 14.27 -4.10
N LYS A 259 19.12 13.11 -4.67
CA LYS A 259 20.10 13.05 -5.77
C LYS A 259 19.60 13.79 -7.01
N ALA A 260 18.32 13.69 -7.33
CA ALA A 260 17.70 14.43 -8.44
C ALA A 260 17.61 15.94 -8.16
N TYR A 261 17.34 16.36 -6.91
CA TYR A 261 17.22 17.76 -6.53
C TYR A 261 18.57 18.51 -6.45
N LYS A 262 19.66 17.84 -6.09
CA LYS A 262 20.98 18.45 -5.92
C LYS A 262 21.52 19.14 -7.20
N PRO A 263 21.48 18.53 -8.40
CA PRO A 263 21.90 19.20 -9.63
C PRO A 263 20.92 20.32 -10.04
N LEU A 264 19.62 20.18 -9.79
CA LEU A 264 18.63 21.24 -10.06
C LEU A 264 18.91 22.50 -9.25
N ASN A 265 19.20 22.38 -7.96
CA ASN A 265 19.59 23.52 -7.12
C ASN A 265 20.90 24.16 -7.59
N LYS A 266 21.89 23.35 -7.98
CA LYS A 266 23.16 23.85 -8.53
C LYS A 266 22.93 24.59 -9.85
N LEU A 267 22.08 24.07 -10.72
CA LEU A 267 21.69 24.69 -11.98
C LEU A 267 20.96 26.02 -11.73
N GLN A 268 20.04 26.05 -10.76
CA GLN A 268 19.25 27.23 -10.43
C GLN A 268 20.11 28.37 -9.84
N ILE A 269 21.10 28.02 -9.00
CA ILE A 269 22.11 28.97 -8.48
C ILE A 269 23.00 29.49 -9.63
N THR A 270 23.49 28.59 -10.49
CA THR A 270 24.32 28.95 -11.65
C THR A 270 23.56 29.84 -12.65
N LEU A 271 22.26 29.61 -12.80
CA LEU A 271 21.36 30.42 -13.62
C LEU A 271 20.95 31.74 -12.97
N LYS A 272 20.95 31.85 -11.64
CA LYS A 272 20.77 33.13 -10.93
C LYS A 272 22.00 34.03 -11.04
N GLN A 273 23.20 33.44 -11.16
CA GLN A 273 24.47 34.18 -11.23
C GLN A 273 24.86 34.64 -12.65
N ASN A 274 24.33 34.01 -13.70
CA ASN A 274 24.59 34.40 -15.08
C ASN A 274 23.45 35.27 -15.64
N SER A 275 23.82 36.26 -16.47
CA SER A 275 22.93 37.31 -16.98
C SER A 275 21.61 36.76 -17.54
N SER A 276 20.56 37.59 -17.45
CA SER A 276 19.19 37.32 -17.93
C SER A 276 19.13 36.70 -19.33
N LEU A 277 20.07 37.04 -20.20
CA LEU A 277 20.19 36.52 -21.57
C LEU A 277 20.60 35.03 -21.62
N CYS A 278 21.48 34.57 -20.73
CA CYS A 278 21.92 33.17 -20.67
C CYS A 278 20.80 32.26 -20.13
N ARG A 279 20.01 32.81 -19.19
CA ARG A 279 18.78 32.19 -18.67
C ARG A 279 17.73 31.98 -19.75
N LEU A 280 17.45 33.00 -20.55
CA LEU A 280 16.51 32.94 -21.67
C LEU A 280 16.94 31.94 -22.74
N LYS A 281 18.23 31.92 -23.11
CA LYS A 281 18.76 31.00 -24.13
C LYS A 281 18.77 29.55 -23.66
N LEU A 282 19.07 29.28 -22.38
CA LEU A 282 19.01 27.92 -21.85
C LEU A 282 17.56 27.43 -21.69
N MET A 283 16.64 28.30 -21.26
CA MET A 283 15.22 27.96 -21.20
C MET A 283 14.65 27.66 -22.60
N ALA A 284 14.99 28.47 -23.61
CA ALA A 284 14.62 28.22 -25.00
C ALA A 284 15.20 26.90 -25.54
N PHE A 285 16.44 26.54 -25.14
CA PHE A 285 17.05 25.26 -25.50
C PHE A 285 16.35 24.07 -24.83
N ILE A 286 16.05 24.16 -23.53
CA ILE A 286 15.31 23.12 -22.80
C ILE A 286 13.89 22.96 -23.37
N GLU A 287 13.25 24.05 -23.76
CA GLU A 287 11.93 24.03 -24.41
C GLU A 287 11.99 23.38 -25.81
N LYS A 288 13.06 23.63 -26.56
CA LYS A 288 13.30 23.06 -27.90
C LYS A 288 13.69 21.57 -27.85
N VAL A 289 14.44 21.14 -26.83
CA VAL A 289 14.85 19.74 -26.63
C VAL A 289 13.77 18.91 -25.90
N GLY A 290 12.96 19.55 -25.07
CA GLY A 290 11.86 18.91 -24.34
C GLY A 290 10.67 18.54 -25.22
N LYS A 291 10.51 19.19 -26.38
CA LYS A 291 9.58 18.77 -27.44
C LYS A 291 10.25 17.69 -28.29
N LYS A 292 10.18 16.46 -27.80
CA LYS A 292 10.51 15.23 -28.53
C LYS A 292 9.45 15.01 -29.62
N ASP A 293 9.62 15.65 -30.76
CA ASP A 293 9.11 15.19 -32.04
C ASP A 293 10.20 15.52 -33.07
N ASP A 294 10.53 14.56 -33.94
CA ASP A 294 11.67 14.51 -34.86
C ASP A 294 11.88 15.78 -35.70
N LEU A 295 12.48 16.81 -35.10
CA LEU A 295 13.01 17.94 -35.84
C LEU A 295 14.45 17.58 -36.23
N PRO A 296 14.80 17.62 -37.53
CA PRO A 296 16.20 17.59 -37.92
C PRO A 296 16.86 18.78 -37.24
N ILE A 297 17.79 18.50 -36.32
CA ILE A 297 18.64 19.53 -35.75
C ILE A 297 19.50 20.00 -36.92
N ASP A 298 19.02 21.05 -37.58
CA ASP A 298 19.79 21.75 -38.58
C ASP A 298 21.11 22.15 -37.91
N ARG A 299 22.23 21.71 -38.49
CA ARG A 299 23.60 21.86 -37.97
C ARG A 299 24.06 23.33 -37.93
N THR A 300 23.15 24.26 -38.16
CA THR A 300 23.34 25.70 -38.33
C THR A 300 22.89 26.54 -37.14
N CYS A 301 22.47 25.93 -36.02
CA CYS A 301 22.38 26.68 -34.77
C CYS A 301 23.79 27.07 -34.29
N GLU A 302 24.31 28.16 -34.87
CA GLU A 302 25.54 28.82 -34.44
C GLU A 302 25.39 29.22 -32.97
N TRP A 303 25.95 28.38 -32.10
CA TRP A 303 26.16 28.77 -30.72
C TRP A 303 27.05 30.01 -30.72
N PRO A 304 26.72 31.07 -29.96
CA PRO A 304 27.62 32.19 -29.81
C PRO A 304 28.92 31.64 -29.23
N GLN A 305 30.02 31.75 -29.99
CA GLN A 305 31.37 31.39 -29.54
C GLN A 305 31.85 32.41 -28.52
N THR A 306 31.25 32.37 -27.35
CA THR A 306 31.73 33.10 -26.18
C THR A 306 32.46 32.09 -25.29
N PRO A 307 33.58 32.46 -24.63
CA PRO A 307 34.32 31.54 -23.75
C PRO A 307 33.44 30.88 -22.66
N LYS A 308 32.32 31.54 -22.30
CA LYS A 308 31.36 31.06 -21.29
C LYS A 308 30.39 30.00 -21.81
N SER A 309 30.04 29.97 -23.10
CA SER A 309 29.11 28.97 -23.65
C SER A 309 29.75 27.57 -23.70
N GLY A 310 31.04 27.49 -24.06
CA GLY A 310 31.81 26.24 -24.03
C GLY A 310 31.94 25.63 -22.63
N TYR A 311 32.07 26.47 -21.59
CA TYR A 311 32.14 25.99 -20.20
C TYR A 311 30.81 25.38 -19.74
N ILE A 312 29.68 26.02 -20.05
CA ILE A 312 28.35 25.51 -19.68
C ILE A 312 28.04 24.22 -20.44
N PHE A 313 28.38 24.15 -21.72
CA PHE A 313 28.21 22.93 -22.53
C PHE A 313 29.04 21.77 -22.00
N ASN A 314 30.31 22.00 -21.65
CA ASN A 314 31.16 20.98 -21.02
C ASN A 314 30.65 20.52 -19.64
N GLN A 315 30.05 21.41 -18.85
CA GLN A 315 29.44 21.05 -17.57
C GLN A 315 28.17 20.19 -17.77
N LEU A 316 27.35 20.50 -18.77
CA LEU A 316 26.15 19.72 -19.11
C LEU A 316 26.48 18.35 -19.70
N HIS A 317 27.51 18.28 -20.55
CA HIS A 317 28.04 17.04 -21.11
C HIS A 317 28.66 16.13 -20.04
N ARG A 318 29.51 16.69 -19.15
CA ARG A 318 30.07 15.95 -18.00
C ARG A 318 29.01 15.45 -17.03
N ALA A 319 27.89 16.16 -16.91
CA ALA A 319 26.75 15.76 -16.09
C ALA A 319 25.79 14.78 -16.80
N LYS A 320 26.11 14.33 -18.03
CA LYS A 320 25.31 13.40 -18.86
C LYS A 320 23.89 13.88 -19.19
N TYR A 321 23.67 15.19 -19.26
CA TYR A 321 22.40 15.76 -19.70
C TYR A 321 22.28 15.86 -21.23
N ILE A 322 23.38 15.67 -21.94
CA ILE A 322 23.49 15.72 -23.39
C ILE A 322 24.19 14.42 -23.83
N ASP A 323 23.53 13.63 -24.66
CA ASP A 323 24.09 12.37 -25.18
C ASP A 323 25.21 12.64 -26.21
N ASN A 324 26.12 11.66 -26.35
CA ASN A 324 27.29 11.72 -27.22
C ASN A 324 27.00 11.87 -28.74
N TRP A 325 25.73 11.95 -29.14
CA TRP A 325 25.30 12.07 -30.54
C TRP A 325 25.68 13.40 -31.20
N LEU A 326 26.15 14.39 -30.46
CA LEU A 326 26.52 15.71 -31.00
C LEU A 326 28.00 15.83 -31.41
N PHE A 327 28.79 14.76 -31.33
CA PHE A 327 30.25 14.79 -31.60
C PHE A 327 30.71 13.92 -32.77
N THR A 328 29.83 13.61 -33.74
CA THR A 328 30.21 13.00 -35.04
C THR A 328 29.81 13.85 -36.23
#